data_AF-K9SJZ1-F1
#
_entry.id   AF-K9SJZ1-F1
#
_cell.length_a   1.000
_cell.length_b   1.000
_cell.length_c   1.000
_cell.angle_alpha   90.00
_cell.angle_beta   90.00
_cell.angle_gamma   90.00
#
_symmetry.space_group_name_H-M   'P 1'
#
loop_
_entity.id
_entity.type
_entity.pdbx_description
1 polymer ?
#
loop_
_entity_poly.entity_id
_entity_poly.type
_entity_poly.pdbx_seq_one_letter_code
_entity_poly.pdbx_strand_id
1 'polypeptide(L)'
;MFTSVHRFLGSIKLAVPLLSLIVGILIWATFYESQVGSAVVSRMVYKSSWFGTLMFLLALNLSVSALSRYPWRGARKIGFALTHFGLIVLIAGAAAVIHLGVEGMLPLRTDLPANSQIRVEGDLLEVLSPQGEVERVDLFVRDDGSINPSTAAGLKLLAYDDNAIKTVSFTDTAPVYSPAVHLQLDSDRMGQSVQRWLAIAPENYSQIEIGPASLEIALAETESQLKEFLAPPPETDAFFRVAIAPDQTLHYAANSSNGFVSGLFTADTIVEPGWADFRISLLEFVPHAQIQREVVPVPPSVGEGNPALLVETASGTKAWLPYGEPTAIANAVTSNAGNETEEIFAAFAPKMLQLPFVVKLEDFIVDRNEGTDSVAMWTSQIQITNPFTGESSDRRVWMNHPTWFEGWKLAQASWNPGDLRQSTLQVKREPAWVTALTWFGSALVVVGIGVMFYGRSVIQSVGSSKLAQALSSNSDATIDPTELAQQATAIAANSDKNSTEVIEAISPEPELT
;
A
#
# COMPACT_ATOMS: atom_id res chain seq x y z
N MET A 1 -20.89 37.30 21.77
CA MET A 1 -20.73 36.02 21.03
C MET A 1 -19.26 35.64 20.84
N PHE A 2 -18.42 36.52 20.28
CA PHE A 2 -16.97 36.30 20.09
C PHE A 2 -16.18 35.91 21.37
N THR A 3 -16.48 36.53 22.51
CA THR A 3 -15.82 36.23 23.79
C THR A 3 -16.14 34.84 24.34
N SER A 4 -17.37 34.36 24.13
CA SER A 4 -17.80 33.02 24.55
C SER A 4 -17.19 31.92 23.69
N VAL A 5 -17.13 32.12 22.37
CA VAL A 5 -16.51 31.18 21.43
C VAL A 5 -15.01 31.07 21.67
N HIS A 6 -14.31 32.19 21.80
CA HIS A 6 -12.88 32.20 22.14
C HIS A 6 -12.60 31.49 23.47
N ARG A 7 -13.40 31.75 24.51
CA ARG A 7 -13.24 31.12 25.81
C ARG A 7 -13.48 29.61 25.77
N PHE A 8 -14.44 29.15 24.96
CA PHE A 8 -14.70 27.72 24.77
C PHE A 8 -13.57 27.04 24.01
N LEU A 9 -13.11 27.62 22.90
CA LEU A 9 -12.03 27.09 22.06
C LEU A 9 -10.72 26.91 22.84
N GLY A 10 -10.39 27.80 23.78
CA GLY A 10 -9.21 27.66 24.66
C GLY A 10 -9.46 26.91 25.97
N SER A 11 -10.63 26.30 26.17
CA SER A 11 -11.01 25.71 27.46
C SER A 11 -10.56 24.26 27.62
N ILE A 12 -10.35 23.85 28.88
CA ILE A 12 -10.13 22.45 29.27
C ILE A 12 -11.36 21.58 28.95
N LYS A 13 -12.57 22.17 28.96
CA LYS A 13 -13.83 21.47 28.64
C LYS A 13 -13.88 20.97 27.20
N LEU A 14 -13.17 21.64 26.27
CA LEU A 14 -12.99 21.15 24.90
C LEU A 14 -11.76 20.24 24.81
N ALA A 15 -10.65 20.63 25.45
CA ALA A 15 -9.37 19.93 25.33
C ALA A 15 -9.43 18.48 25.81
N VAL A 16 -10.02 18.21 26.99
CA VAL A 16 -10.03 16.86 27.59
C VAL A 16 -10.85 15.88 26.75
N PRO A 17 -12.12 16.14 26.39
CA PRO A 17 -12.88 15.24 25.53
C PRO A 17 -12.22 15.03 24.16
N LEU A 18 -11.67 16.09 23.56
CA LEU A 18 -10.99 16.00 22.27
C LEU A 18 -9.75 15.09 22.35
N LEU A 19 -8.91 15.27 23.36
CA LEU A 19 -7.72 14.45 23.56
C LEU A 19 -8.09 13.00 23.90
N SER A 20 -9.10 12.78 24.75
CA SER A 20 -9.61 11.44 25.05
C SER A 20 -10.15 10.74 23.79
N LEU A 21 -10.85 11.47 22.92
CA LEU A 21 -11.34 10.94 21.64
C LEU A 21 -10.18 10.55 20.73
N ILE A 22 -9.20 11.44 20.55
CA ILE A 22 -8.01 11.15 19.72
C ILE A 22 -7.27 9.93 20.26
N VAL A 23 -7.01 9.87 21.58
CA VAL A 23 -6.34 8.71 22.20
C VAL A 23 -7.14 7.42 21.99
N GLY A 24 -8.46 7.45 22.18
CA GLY A 24 -9.32 6.29 21.94
C GLY A 24 -9.24 5.80 20.48
N ILE A 25 -9.21 6.73 19.53
CA ILE A 25 -9.06 6.43 18.09
C ILE A 25 -7.69 5.81 17.80
N LEU A 26 -6.60 6.34 18.36
CA LEU A 26 -5.25 5.80 18.17
C LEU A 26 -5.11 4.38 18.75
N ILE A 27 -5.69 4.13 19.93
CA ILE A 27 -5.74 2.80 20.54
C ILE A 27 -6.51 1.84 19.63
N TRP A 28 -7.72 2.23 19.20
CA TRP A 28 -8.52 1.40 18.30
C TRP A 28 -7.81 1.12 16.96
N ALA A 29 -7.21 2.15 16.35
CA ALA A 29 -6.46 2.05 15.10
C ALA A 29 -5.30 1.05 15.21
N THR A 30 -4.63 0.97 16.37
CA THR A 30 -3.54 0.02 16.61
C THR A 30 -4.05 -1.43 16.63
N PHE A 31 -5.21 -1.69 17.25
CA PHE A 31 -5.82 -3.03 17.19
C PHE A 31 -6.35 -3.36 15.80
N TYR A 32 -6.93 -2.39 15.11
CA TYR A 32 -7.43 -2.58 13.76
C TYR A 32 -6.28 -2.85 12.77
N GLU A 33 -5.13 -2.19 12.92
CA GLU A 33 -3.93 -2.39 12.10
C GLU A 33 -3.44 -3.84 12.12
N SER A 34 -3.55 -4.51 13.26
CA SER A 34 -3.17 -5.93 13.37
C SER A 34 -4.03 -6.87 12.52
N GLN A 35 -5.23 -6.45 12.12
CA GLN A 35 -6.17 -7.26 11.33
C GLN A 35 -6.13 -6.94 9.84
N VAL A 36 -6.01 -5.66 9.48
CA VAL A 36 -6.12 -5.20 8.07
C VAL A 36 -4.81 -4.69 7.48
N GLY A 37 -3.76 -4.58 8.29
CA GLY A 37 -2.44 -4.09 7.89
C GLY A 37 -2.27 -2.57 7.93
N SER A 38 -1.02 -2.13 7.99
CA SER A 38 -0.63 -0.72 8.18
C SER A 38 -1.07 0.20 7.04
N ALA A 39 -1.07 -0.29 5.80
CA ALA A 39 -1.43 0.51 4.64
C ALA A 39 -2.90 0.98 4.70
N VAL A 40 -3.80 0.07 5.08
CA VAL A 40 -5.24 0.34 5.18
C VAL A 40 -5.52 1.35 6.30
N VAL A 41 -4.98 1.12 7.50
CA VAL A 41 -5.19 2.02 8.65
C VAL A 41 -4.60 3.40 8.42
N SER A 42 -3.42 3.48 7.81
CA SER A 42 -2.80 4.76 7.44
C SER A 42 -3.71 5.60 6.56
N ARG A 43 -4.34 4.97 5.56
CA ARG A 43 -5.28 5.64 4.65
C ARG A 43 -6.59 6.03 5.32
N MET A 44 -7.23 5.09 6.01
CA MET A 44 -8.58 5.28 6.58
C MET A 44 -8.61 6.22 7.78
N VAL A 45 -7.53 6.22 8.57
CA VAL A 45 -7.44 6.98 9.83
C VAL A 45 -6.48 8.14 9.67
N TYR A 46 -5.17 7.89 9.56
CA TYR A 46 -4.16 8.93 9.71
C TYR A 46 -4.13 9.97 8.59
N LYS A 47 -4.37 9.55 7.34
CA LYS A 47 -4.43 10.42 6.16
C LYS A 47 -5.83 10.94 5.85
N SER A 48 -6.82 10.60 6.67
CA SER A 48 -8.22 11.00 6.44
C SER A 48 -8.48 12.47 6.79
N SER A 49 -9.42 13.10 6.08
CA SER A 49 -9.83 14.48 6.34
C SER A 49 -10.51 14.66 7.70
N TRP A 50 -11.25 13.65 8.16
CA TRP A 50 -11.93 13.69 9.46
C TRP A 50 -10.91 13.68 10.61
N PHE A 51 -9.87 12.84 10.52
CA PHE A 51 -8.82 12.82 11.54
C PHE A 51 -7.97 14.09 11.46
N GLY A 52 -7.68 14.57 10.25
CA GLY A 52 -7.05 15.88 10.03
C GLY A 52 -7.85 17.02 10.68
N THR A 53 -9.17 16.97 10.65
CA THR A 53 -10.04 17.95 11.32
C THR A 53 -9.89 17.89 12.85
N LEU A 54 -9.80 16.69 13.45
CA LEU A 54 -9.53 16.54 14.89
C LEU A 54 -8.16 17.12 15.27
N MET A 55 -7.13 16.85 14.46
CA MET A 55 -5.78 17.37 14.68
C MET A 55 -5.73 18.90 14.54
N PHE A 56 -6.48 19.46 13.57
CA PHE A 56 -6.64 20.90 13.43
C PHE A 56 -7.37 21.53 14.62
N LEU A 57 -8.46 20.92 15.10
CA LEU A 57 -9.17 21.37 16.29
C LEU A 57 -8.28 21.33 17.54
N LEU A 58 -7.42 20.31 17.66
CA LEU A 58 -6.44 20.23 18.75
C LEU A 58 -5.41 21.35 18.65
N ALA A 59 -4.84 21.59 17.47
CA ALA A 59 -3.90 22.69 17.25
C ALA A 59 -4.54 24.07 17.54
N LEU A 60 -5.79 24.27 17.14
CA LEU A 60 -6.54 25.49 17.41
C LEU A 60 -6.78 25.66 18.92
N ASN A 61 -7.19 24.60 19.61
CA ASN A 61 -7.37 24.62 21.07
C ASN A 61 -6.06 24.96 21.80
N LEU A 62 -4.96 24.32 21.44
CA LEU A 62 -3.63 24.60 22.00
C LEU A 62 -3.21 26.05 21.75
N SER A 63 -3.47 26.57 20.55
CA SER A 63 -3.13 27.95 20.16
C SER A 63 -3.90 28.97 21.00
N VAL A 64 -5.23 28.83 21.09
CA VAL A 64 -6.09 29.74 21.86
C VAL A 64 -5.79 29.63 23.37
N SER A 65 -5.56 28.42 23.88
CA SER A 65 -5.15 28.19 25.27
C SER A 65 -3.83 28.91 25.60
N ALA A 66 -2.83 28.79 24.73
CA ALA A 66 -1.53 29.44 24.91
C ALA A 66 -1.65 30.97 24.90
N LEU A 67 -2.34 31.53 23.90
CA LEU A 67 -2.53 32.97 23.73
C LEU A 67 -3.38 33.60 24.84
N SER A 68 -4.39 32.89 25.35
CA SER A 68 -5.25 33.38 26.44
C SER A 68 -4.50 33.65 27.75
N ARG A 69 -3.29 33.11 27.92
CA ARG A 69 -2.43 33.31 29.10
C ARG A 69 -1.36 34.38 28.91
N TYR A 70 -1.40 35.10 27.80
CA TYR A 70 -0.55 36.24 27.55
C TYR A 70 -0.88 37.39 28.53
N PRO A 71 0.11 38.13 29.09
CA PRO A 71 1.55 38.03 28.85
C PRO A 71 2.23 36.90 29.64
N TRP A 72 3.09 36.13 28.97
CA TRP A 72 3.84 35.02 29.58
C TRP A 72 5.02 35.52 30.42
N ARG A 73 4.72 36.04 31.61
CA ARG A 73 5.74 36.51 32.56
C ARG A 73 6.17 35.40 33.52
N GLY A 74 7.47 35.13 33.56
CA GLY A 74 8.10 34.16 34.45
C GLY A 74 8.29 32.77 33.82
N ALA A 75 9.32 32.06 34.28
CA ALA A 75 9.81 30.81 33.69
C ALA A 75 8.69 29.77 33.45
N ARG A 76 7.82 29.51 34.44
CA ARG A 76 6.71 28.55 34.28
C ARG A 76 5.77 28.87 33.10
N LYS A 77 5.42 30.14 32.93
CA LYS A 77 4.48 30.57 31.88
C LYS A 77 5.14 30.57 30.50
N ILE A 78 6.42 30.92 30.44
CA ILE A 78 7.24 30.83 29.22
C ILE A 78 7.41 29.37 28.80
N GLY A 79 7.75 28.49 29.74
CA GLY A 79 7.87 27.06 29.51
C GLY A 79 6.55 26.46 29.01
N PHE A 80 5.42 26.79 29.66
CA PHE A 80 4.09 26.41 29.18
C PHE A 80 3.83 26.85 27.73
N ALA A 81 4.13 28.11 27.38
CA ALA A 81 3.92 28.65 26.03
C ALA A 81 4.83 27.96 24.99
N LEU A 82 6.11 27.75 25.32
CA LEU A 82 7.08 27.04 24.47
C LEU A 82 6.63 25.60 24.18
N THR A 83 6.16 24.88 25.21
CA THR A 83 5.65 23.51 25.03
C THR A 83 4.43 23.48 24.11
N HIS A 84 3.47 24.39 24.28
CA HIS A 84 2.29 24.44 23.41
C HIS A 84 2.65 24.83 21.99
N PHE A 85 3.55 25.81 21.81
CA PHE A 85 4.05 26.19 20.49
C PHE A 85 4.78 25.04 19.81
N GLY A 86 5.64 24.31 20.53
CA GLY A 86 6.32 23.11 20.04
C GLY A 86 5.34 22.03 19.58
N LEU A 87 4.26 21.77 20.35
CA LEU A 87 3.21 20.83 19.96
C LEU A 87 2.46 21.26 18.69
N ILE A 88 2.15 22.56 18.56
CA ILE A 88 1.51 23.10 17.34
C ILE A 88 2.42 22.94 16.13
N VAL A 89 3.71 23.24 16.29
CA VAL A 89 4.73 23.05 15.25
C VAL A 89 4.84 21.57 14.86
N LEU A 90 4.76 20.64 15.82
CA LEU A 90 4.77 19.20 15.54
C LEU A 90 3.53 18.75 14.77
N ILE A 91 2.34 19.23 15.13
CA ILE A 91 1.09 18.92 14.41
C ILE A 91 1.19 19.44 12.97
N ALA A 92 1.66 20.68 12.78
CA ALA A 92 1.85 21.26 11.46
C ALA A 92 2.92 20.51 10.64
N GLY A 93 4.03 20.12 11.27
CA GLY A 93 5.08 19.31 10.65
C GLY A 93 4.58 17.93 10.22
N ALA A 94 3.81 17.25 11.05
CA ALA A 94 3.21 15.96 10.71
C ALA A 94 2.24 16.07 9.53
N ALA A 95 1.39 17.11 9.50
CA ALA A 95 0.53 17.39 8.35
C ALA A 95 1.34 17.67 7.07
N ALA A 96 2.44 18.42 7.18
CA ALA A 96 3.33 18.68 6.05
C ALA A 96 4.00 17.41 5.53
N VAL A 97 4.40 16.47 6.40
CA VAL A 97 4.93 15.15 5.99
C VAL A 97 3.89 14.37 5.18
N ILE A 98 2.62 14.37 5.60
CA ILE A 98 1.54 13.65 4.91
C ILE A 98 1.29 14.22 3.50
N HIS A 99 1.34 15.55 3.34
CA HIS A 99 0.98 16.21 2.08
C HIS A 99 2.15 16.47 1.12
N LEU A 100 3.37 16.58 1.65
CA LEU A 100 4.56 16.91 0.86
C LEU A 100 5.59 15.77 0.81
N GLY A 101 5.41 14.74 1.64
CA GLY A 101 6.24 13.55 1.63
C GLY A 101 5.92 12.66 0.44
N VAL A 102 6.97 12.01 -0.07
CA VAL A 102 6.87 10.95 -1.06
C VAL A 102 7.30 9.66 -0.40
N GLU A 103 6.50 8.62 -0.57
CA GLU A 103 6.78 7.29 -0.03
C GLU A 103 6.33 6.25 -1.04
N GLY A 104 7.18 5.24 -1.26
CA GLY A 104 6.85 4.11 -2.12
C GLY A 104 7.74 2.91 -1.89
N MET A 105 7.37 1.80 -2.53
CA MET A 105 8.05 0.52 -2.44
C MET A 105 8.86 0.27 -3.70
N LEU A 106 10.13 -0.09 -3.52
CA LEU A 106 11.07 -0.42 -4.56
C LEU A 106 11.35 -1.92 -4.52
N PRO A 107 10.64 -2.74 -5.31
CA PRO A 107 10.98 -4.14 -5.46
C PRO A 107 12.27 -4.28 -6.27
N LEU A 108 13.18 -5.10 -5.77
CA LEU A 108 14.48 -5.38 -6.37
C LEU A 108 14.72 -6.89 -6.42
N ARG A 109 15.45 -7.32 -7.45
CA ARG A 109 15.90 -8.69 -7.59
C ARG A 109 17.35 -8.78 -8.05
N THR A 110 18.07 -9.80 -7.59
CA THR A 110 19.48 -10.03 -7.98
C THR A 110 19.63 -10.49 -9.44
N ASP A 111 18.58 -11.06 -10.03
CA ASP A 111 18.54 -11.53 -11.42
C ASP A 111 17.96 -10.52 -12.41
N LEU A 112 17.58 -9.33 -11.94
CA LEU A 112 17.03 -8.25 -12.77
C LEU A 112 18.01 -7.06 -12.87
N PRO A 113 17.89 -6.24 -13.93
CA PRO A 113 18.64 -4.99 -14.02
C PRO A 113 18.25 -4.00 -12.92
N ALA A 114 19.04 -2.93 -12.79
CA ALA A 114 18.78 -1.86 -11.86
C ALA A 114 17.38 -1.25 -12.06
N ASN A 115 16.67 -0.99 -10.97
CA ASN A 115 15.34 -0.41 -10.96
C ASN A 115 15.41 1.05 -10.49
N SER A 116 14.62 1.92 -11.11
CA SER A 116 14.49 3.33 -10.74
C SER A 116 13.03 3.75 -10.57
N GLN A 117 12.10 2.80 -10.48
CA GLN A 117 10.68 3.08 -10.31
C GLN A 117 10.19 2.51 -8.99
N ILE A 118 9.50 3.36 -8.22
CA ILE A 118 8.85 2.96 -6.98
C ILE A 118 7.34 2.91 -7.17
N ARG A 119 6.71 1.92 -6.56
CA ARG A 119 5.25 1.87 -6.43
C ARG A 119 4.84 2.81 -5.31
N VAL A 120 4.18 3.91 -5.65
CA VAL A 120 3.61 4.82 -4.65
C VAL A 120 2.16 4.44 -4.36
N GLU A 121 1.59 5.05 -3.33
CA GLU A 121 0.21 4.82 -2.97
C GLU A 121 -0.75 5.32 -4.07
N GLY A 122 -1.70 4.47 -4.46
CA GLY A 122 -2.74 4.76 -5.46
C GLY A 122 -2.64 3.86 -6.68
N ASP A 123 -3.72 3.83 -7.45
CA ASP A 123 -3.77 3.17 -8.75
C ASP A 123 -3.93 4.23 -9.85
N LEU A 124 -3.65 3.83 -11.08
CA LEU A 124 -3.66 4.69 -12.25
C LEU A 124 -4.46 4.02 -13.37
N LEU A 125 -5.28 4.81 -14.05
CA LEU A 125 -5.80 4.49 -15.36
C LEU A 125 -4.96 5.21 -16.41
N GLU A 126 -4.39 4.45 -17.33
CA GLU A 126 -3.71 4.98 -18.50
C GLU A 126 -4.52 4.61 -19.75
N VAL A 127 -4.94 5.62 -20.52
CA VAL A 127 -5.68 5.42 -21.77
C VAL A 127 -4.89 6.02 -22.91
N LEU A 128 -4.55 5.19 -23.89
CA LEU A 128 -3.95 5.58 -25.16
C LEU A 128 -5.08 5.76 -26.18
N SER A 129 -5.23 7.00 -26.65
CA SER A 129 -6.16 7.33 -27.73
C SER A 129 -5.67 6.79 -29.07
N PRO A 130 -6.55 6.66 -30.07
CA PRO A 130 -6.18 6.22 -31.41
C PRO A 130 -5.19 7.18 -32.10
N GLN A 131 -5.16 8.44 -31.66
CA GLN A 131 -4.23 9.47 -32.14
C GLN A 131 -2.85 9.40 -31.45
N GLY A 132 -2.65 8.47 -30.53
CA GLY A 132 -1.40 8.27 -29.80
C GLY A 132 -1.24 9.15 -28.56
N GLU A 133 -2.29 9.83 -28.12
CA GLU A 133 -2.27 10.63 -26.89
C GLU A 133 -2.49 9.72 -25.68
N VAL A 134 -1.66 9.90 -24.65
CA VAL A 134 -1.75 9.13 -23.42
C VAL A 134 -2.35 10.01 -22.33
N GLU A 135 -3.53 9.65 -21.84
CA GLU A 135 -4.16 10.27 -20.69
C GLU A 135 -3.93 9.39 -19.45
N ARG A 136 -3.45 10.01 -18.36
CA ARG A 136 -3.17 9.33 -17.09
C ARG A 136 -4.03 9.94 -16.00
N VAL A 137 -4.87 9.11 -15.37
CA VAL A 137 -5.79 9.55 -14.33
C VAL A 137 -5.58 8.73 -13.07
N ASP A 138 -5.33 9.41 -11.95
CA ASP A 138 -5.24 8.78 -10.64
C ASP A 138 -6.59 8.19 -10.24
N LEU A 139 -6.59 6.93 -9.83
CA LEU A 139 -7.75 6.22 -9.35
C LEU A 139 -7.64 5.97 -7.85
N PHE A 140 -8.79 6.09 -7.18
CA PHE A 140 -8.98 5.73 -5.79
C PHE A 140 -10.14 4.74 -5.70
N VAL A 141 -9.79 3.48 -5.45
CA VAL A 141 -10.74 2.43 -5.11
C VAL A 141 -10.89 2.39 -3.58
N ARG A 142 -12.13 2.50 -3.10
CA ARG A 142 -12.46 2.34 -1.67
C ARG A 142 -12.74 0.88 -1.34
N ASP A 143 -12.71 0.55 -0.06
CA ASP A 143 -12.95 -0.82 0.43
C ASP A 143 -14.37 -1.34 0.10
N ASP A 144 -15.32 -0.44 -0.19
CA ASP A 144 -16.67 -0.78 -0.64
C ASP A 144 -16.78 -1.03 -2.16
N GLY A 145 -15.64 -1.02 -2.87
CA GLY A 145 -15.56 -1.17 -4.33
C GLY A 145 -15.89 0.11 -5.11
N SER A 146 -16.23 1.22 -4.44
CA SER A 146 -16.51 2.48 -5.13
C SER A 146 -15.22 3.10 -5.69
N ILE A 147 -15.30 3.59 -6.93
CA ILE A 147 -14.16 4.14 -7.66
C ILE A 147 -14.32 5.67 -7.76
N ASN A 148 -13.24 6.40 -7.51
CA ASN A 148 -13.17 7.84 -7.66
C ASN A 148 -11.93 8.23 -8.49
N PRO A 149 -12.09 9.00 -9.59
CA PRO A 149 -13.36 9.46 -10.18
C PRO A 149 -14.18 8.31 -10.78
N SER A 150 -15.50 8.48 -10.93
CA SER A 150 -16.37 7.49 -11.61
C SER A 150 -16.29 7.58 -13.14
N THR A 151 -15.59 8.59 -13.66
CA THR A 151 -15.29 8.76 -15.09
C THR A 151 -13.87 9.27 -15.25
N ALA A 152 -13.11 8.70 -16.19
CA ALA A 152 -11.72 9.06 -16.46
C ALA A 152 -11.40 8.81 -17.93
N ALA A 153 -10.68 9.74 -18.59
CA ALA A 153 -10.22 9.59 -19.97
C ALA A 153 -11.31 9.15 -20.98
N GLY A 154 -12.51 9.71 -20.86
CA GLY A 154 -13.66 9.36 -21.70
C GLY A 154 -14.34 8.02 -21.38
N LEU A 155 -13.85 7.28 -20.38
CA LEU A 155 -14.42 6.02 -19.90
C LEU A 155 -15.25 6.25 -18.63
N LYS A 156 -16.34 5.50 -18.49
CA LYS A 156 -17.05 5.33 -17.21
C LYS A 156 -16.45 4.14 -16.47
N LEU A 157 -16.17 4.33 -15.18
CA LEU A 157 -15.64 3.28 -14.30
C LEU A 157 -16.81 2.70 -13.50
N LEU A 158 -17.22 1.49 -13.85
CA LEU A 158 -18.47 0.90 -13.40
C LEU A 158 -18.32 0.05 -12.14
N ALA A 159 -17.26 -0.75 -12.07
CA ALA A 159 -17.04 -1.70 -10.99
C ALA A 159 -15.55 -2.03 -10.83
N TYR A 160 -15.17 -2.40 -9.62
CA TYR A 160 -13.86 -2.95 -9.29
C TYR A 160 -14.08 -4.30 -8.62
N ASP A 161 -13.25 -5.27 -8.96
CA ASP A 161 -13.22 -6.58 -8.31
C ASP A 161 -11.77 -6.91 -7.98
N ASP A 162 -11.51 -7.43 -6.78
CA ASP A 162 -10.18 -7.81 -6.33
C ASP A 162 -9.78 -9.23 -6.77
N ASN A 163 -10.72 -10.01 -7.31
CA ASN A 163 -10.57 -11.42 -7.62
C ASN A 163 -11.14 -11.80 -9.00
N ALA A 164 -10.53 -11.26 -10.06
CA ALA A 164 -10.85 -11.63 -11.43
C ALA A 164 -9.85 -12.63 -12.00
N ILE A 165 -10.36 -13.65 -12.70
CA ILE A 165 -9.55 -14.62 -13.43
C ILE A 165 -9.68 -14.40 -14.93
N LYS A 166 -8.62 -14.73 -15.66
CA LYS A 166 -8.68 -14.81 -17.12
C LYS A 166 -9.29 -16.15 -17.51
N THR A 167 -10.50 -16.10 -18.03
CA THR A 167 -11.18 -17.24 -18.63
C THR A 167 -10.94 -17.23 -20.13
N VAL A 168 -10.83 -18.42 -20.70
CA VAL A 168 -10.74 -18.60 -22.15
C VAL A 168 -12.01 -19.26 -22.63
N SER A 169 -12.60 -18.67 -23.65
CA SER A 169 -13.73 -19.20 -24.40
C SER A 169 -13.39 -19.19 -25.90
N PHE A 170 -14.22 -19.87 -26.69
CA PHE A 170 -14.12 -19.84 -28.15
C PHE A 170 -15.46 -19.39 -28.71
N THR A 171 -15.43 -18.51 -29.72
CA THR A 171 -16.64 -18.06 -30.44
C THR A 171 -16.57 -18.43 -31.91
N ASP A 172 -17.73 -18.62 -32.53
CA ASP A 172 -17.86 -19.02 -33.94
C ASP A 172 -17.68 -17.82 -34.90
N THR A 173 -16.51 -17.18 -34.85
CA THR A 173 -16.21 -15.95 -35.61
C THR A 173 -14.95 -16.04 -36.47
N ALA A 174 -14.20 -17.15 -36.41
CA ALA A 174 -12.98 -17.29 -37.18
C ALA A 174 -13.28 -17.31 -38.71
N PRO A 175 -12.43 -16.68 -39.54
CA PRO A 175 -12.61 -16.70 -40.99
C PRO A 175 -12.23 -18.04 -41.63
N VAL A 176 -11.57 -18.92 -40.86
CA VAL A 176 -11.09 -20.24 -41.30
C VAL A 176 -11.72 -21.31 -40.41
N TYR A 177 -12.00 -22.46 -40.99
CA TYR A 177 -12.46 -23.63 -40.24
C TYR A 177 -11.36 -24.09 -39.28
N SER A 178 -11.58 -23.85 -37.99
CA SER A 178 -10.66 -24.14 -36.90
C SER A 178 -11.52 -24.56 -35.72
N PRO A 179 -11.91 -25.84 -35.64
CA PRO A 179 -12.93 -26.25 -34.69
C PRO A 179 -12.44 -26.28 -33.23
N ALA A 180 -13.37 -26.06 -32.32
CA ALA A 180 -13.21 -26.23 -30.88
C ALA A 180 -14.41 -26.96 -30.28
N VAL A 181 -14.19 -27.67 -29.17
CA VAL A 181 -15.24 -28.33 -28.38
C VAL A 181 -15.12 -27.92 -26.92
N HIS A 182 -16.28 -27.76 -26.28
CA HIS A 182 -16.38 -27.56 -24.85
C HIS A 182 -16.87 -28.84 -24.20
N LEU A 183 -16.09 -29.37 -23.27
CA LEU A 183 -16.35 -30.63 -22.59
C LEU A 183 -16.70 -30.38 -21.12
N GLN A 184 -17.64 -31.14 -20.59
CA GLN A 184 -17.88 -31.26 -19.15
C GLN A 184 -17.32 -32.59 -18.66
N LEU A 185 -16.60 -32.54 -17.54
CA LEU A 185 -16.04 -33.68 -16.85
C LEU A 185 -16.61 -33.73 -15.44
N ASP A 186 -17.40 -34.75 -15.14
CA ASP A 186 -18.01 -34.95 -13.82
C ASP A 186 -17.31 -36.10 -13.08
N SER A 187 -16.96 -35.89 -11.80
CA SER A 187 -16.45 -36.95 -10.90
C SER A 187 -17.15 -36.89 -9.55
N ASP A 188 -17.80 -37.98 -9.17
CA ASP A 188 -18.50 -38.12 -7.89
C ASP A 188 -17.50 -38.17 -6.72
N ARG A 189 -16.35 -38.81 -6.94
CA ARG A 189 -15.27 -38.97 -5.95
C ARG A 189 -14.59 -37.64 -5.64
N MET A 190 -14.44 -36.77 -6.65
CA MET A 190 -13.92 -35.42 -6.45
C MET A 190 -14.98 -34.42 -6.00
N GLY A 191 -16.26 -34.74 -6.14
CA GLY A 191 -17.37 -33.84 -5.83
C GLY A 191 -17.33 -32.55 -6.66
N GLN A 192 -16.76 -32.61 -7.86
CA GLN A 192 -16.52 -31.45 -8.73
C GLN A 192 -16.87 -31.78 -10.18
N SER A 193 -17.51 -30.81 -10.82
CA SER A 193 -17.72 -30.75 -12.28
C SER A 193 -16.74 -29.74 -12.86
N VAL A 194 -15.93 -30.19 -13.82
CA VAL A 194 -14.88 -29.38 -14.43
C VAL A 194 -15.18 -29.22 -15.91
N GLN A 195 -15.14 -27.99 -16.41
CA GLN A 195 -15.32 -27.69 -17.82
C GLN A 195 -13.99 -27.42 -18.51
N ARG A 196 -13.82 -27.91 -19.74
CA ARG A 196 -12.56 -27.78 -20.52
C ARG A 196 -12.83 -27.52 -21.99
N TRP A 197 -12.13 -26.54 -22.54
CA TRP A 197 -12.08 -26.30 -23.97
C TRP A 197 -10.95 -27.08 -24.61
N LEU A 198 -11.22 -27.69 -25.76
CA LEU A 198 -10.21 -28.18 -26.69
C LEU A 198 -10.38 -27.47 -28.02
N ALA A 199 -9.29 -27.11 -28.69
CA ALA A 199 -9.33 -26.46 -29.99
C ALA A 199 -8.17 -26.91 -30.87
N ILE A 200 -8.39 -26.99 -32.18
CA ILE A 200 -7.33 -27.29 -33.16
C ILE A 200 -6.26 -26.19 -33.15
N ALA A 201 -6.67 -24.94 -32.95
CA ALA A 201 -5.76 -23.82 -32.78
C ALA A 201 -6.27 -22.88 -31.67
N PRO A 202 -5.38 -22.35 -30.81
CA PRO A 202 -3.93 -22.58 -30.78
C PRO A 202 -3.54 -23.96 -30.21
N GLU A 203 -2.36 -24.48 -30.59
CA GLU A 203 -1.88 -25.85 -30.27
C GLU A 203 -1.92 -26.21 -28.78
N ASN A 204 -1.78 -25.24 -27.88
CA ASN A 204 -1.84 -25.48 -26.45
C ASN A 204 -3.24 -25.88 -25.94
N TYR A 205 -4.27 -25.82 -26.79
CA TYR A 205 -5.61 -26.35 -26.53
C TYR A 205 -5.91 -27.62 -27.34
N SER A 206 -4.99 -28.09 -28.18
CA SER A 206 -5.22 -29.33 -28.94
C SER A 206 -5.05 -30.57 -28.07
N GLN A 207 -4.21 -30.46 -27.03
CA GLN A 207 -3.99 -31.48 -26.01
C GLN A 207 -3.82 -30.85 -24.63
N ILE A 208 -4.55 -31.36 -23.64
CA ILE A 208 -4.52 -30.89 -22.25
C ILE A 208 -4.31 -32.08 -21.33
N GLU A 209 -3.27 -32.03 -20.50
CA GLU A 209 -3.01 -33.03 -19.47
C GLU A 209 -3.97 -32.87 -18.28
N ILE A 210 -4.58 -33.98 -17.84
CA ILE A 210 -5.43 -34.07 -16.66
C ILE A 210 -4.91 -35.20 -15.78
N GLY A 211 -3.93 -34.90 -14.93
CA GLY A 211 -3.34 -35.92 -14.06
C GLY A 211 -2.58 -36.99 -14.87
N PRO A 212 -2.97 -38.28 -14.82
CA PRO A 212 -2.25 -39.36 -15.52
C PRO A 212 -2.70 -39.56 -16.99
N ALA A 213 -3.51 -38.66 -17.55
CA ALA A 213 -4.09 -38.85 -18.88
C ALA A 213 -4.43 -37.53 -19.57
N SER A 214 -4.60 -37.58 -20.89
CA SER A 214 -4.79 -36.41 -21.74
C SER A 214 -6.20 -36.27 -22.29
N LEU A 215 -6.63 -35.03 -22.52
CA LEU A 215 -7.75 -34.69 -23.40
C LEU A 215 -7.19 -34.18 -24.73
N GLU A 216 -7.73 -34.65 -25.85
CA GLU A 216 -7.21 -34.36 -27.18
C GLU A 216 -8.32 -33.99 -28.16
N ILE A 217 -8.02 -33.13 -29.12
CA ILE A 217 -8.87 -32.88 -30.29
C ILE A 217 -8.06 -33.08 -31.56
N ALA A 218 -8.62 -33.78 -32.53
CA ALA A 218 -7.96 -34.08 -33.79
C ALA A 218 -8.91 -33.87 -34.96
N LEU A 219 -8.42 -33.20 -36.01
CA LEU A 219 -9.16 -32.99 -37.25
C LEU A 219 -8.67 -33.99 -38.30
N ALA A 220 -9.56 -34.86 -38.80
CA ALA A 220 -9.25 -35.79 -39.86
C ALA A 220 -9.51 -35.16 -41.23
N GLU A 221 -8.48 -35.10 -42.08
CA GLU A 221 -8.63 -34.65 -43.48
C GLU A 221 -9.24 -35.74 -44.37
N THR A 222 -9.12 -37.00 -43.97
CA THR A 222 -9.60 -38.16 -44.74
C THR A 222 -10.29 -39.19 -43.84
N GLU A 223 -11.17 -39.98 -44.43
CA GLU A 223 -11.80 -41.15 -43.77
C GLU A 223 -10.77 -42.16 -43.24
N SER A 224 -9.61 -42.25 -43.88
CA SER A 224 -8.52 -43.13 -43.43
C SER A 224 -7.89 -42.63 -42.14
N GLN A 225 -7.65 -41.31 -42.03
CA GLN A 225 -7.14 -40.70 -40.80
C GLN A 225 -8.16 -40.79 -39.66
N LEU A 226 -9.45 -40.61 -39.96
CA LEU A 226 -10.50 -40.80 -38.95
C LEU A 226 -10.47 -42.21 -38.39
N LYS A 227 -10.35 -43.23 -39.25
CA LYS A 227 -10.22 -44.62 -38.80
C LYS A 227 -8.98 -44.86 -37.96
N GLU A 228 -7.87 -44.20 -38.25
CA GLU A 228 -6.66 -44.25 -37.44
C GLU A 228 -6.88 -43.62 -36.06
N PHE A 229 -7.53 -42.46 -35.99
CA PHE A 229 -7.84 -41.80 -34.72
C PHE A 229 -8.81 -42.59 -33.84
N LEU A 230 -9.68 -43.40 -34.45
CA LEU A 230 -10.65 -44.26 -33.77
C LEU A 230 -10.16 -45.70 -33.57
N ALA A 231 -8.92 -46.01 -33.95
CA ALA A 231 -8.29 -47.30 -33.73
C ALA A 231 -7.57 -47.37 -32.37
N PRO A 232 -7.45 -48.55 -31.76
CA PRO A 232 -6.67 -48.73 -30.54
C PRO A 232 -5.20 -48.33 -30.79
N PRO A 233 -4.62 -47.45 -29.96
CA PRO A 233 -3.24 -47.02 -30.13
C PRO A 233 -2.25 -48.12 -29.72
N PRO A 234 -1.01 -48.03 -30.22
CA PRO A 234 0.08 -48.91 -29.77
C PRO A 234 0.55 -48.60 -28.34
N GLU A 235 0.31 -47.37 -27.86
CA GLU A 235 0.72 -46.90 -26.54
C GLU A 235 -0.36 -47.12 -25.48
N THR A 236 0.06 -47.33 -24.24
CA THR A 236 -0.83 -47.60 -23.09
C THR A 236 -1.30 -46.34 -22.38
N ASP A 237 -0.91 -45.17 -22.87
CA ASP A 237 -1.23 -43.90 -22.22
C ASP A 237 -2.73 -43.66 -22.29
N ALA A 238 -3.27 -43.19 -21.17
CA ALA A 238 -4.69 -42.97 -21.05
C ALA A 238 -5.05 -41.61 -21.66
N PHE A 239 -6.10 -41.57 -22.48
CA PHE A 239 -6.56 -40.34 -23.12
C PHE A 239 -8.06 -40.38 -23.43
N PHE A 240 -8.61 -39.21 -23.69
CA PHE A 240 -9.90 -39.02 -24.34
C PHE A 240 -9.75 -38.05 -25.50
N ARG A 241 -9.96 -38.54 -26.73
CA ARG A 241 -9.81 -37.79 -27.97
C ARG A 241 -11.17 -37.52 -28.59
N VAL A 242 -11.40 -36.28 -28.98
CA VAL A 242 -12.49 -35.88 -29.88
C VAL A 242 -11.95 -35.81 -31.29
N ALA A 243 -12.36 -36.73 -32.15
CA ALA A 243 -11.98 -36.80 -33.55
C ALA A 243 -13.08 -36.20 -34.43
N ILE A 244 -12.71 -35.23 -35.27
CA ILE A 244 -13.63 -34.53 -36.16
C ILE A 244 -13.47 -35.11 -37.56
N ALA A 245 -14.54 -35.66 -38.09
CA ALA A 245 -14.57 -36.26 -39.43
C ALA A 245 -14.57 -35.18 -40.54
N PRO A 246 -14.23 -35.55 -41.80
CA PRO A 246 -14.29 -34.62 -42.93
C PRO A 246 -15.68 -34.01 -43.19
N ASP A 247 -16.74 -34.72 -42.79
CA ASP A 247 -18.14 -34.26 -42.84
C ASP A 247 -18.57 -33.42 -41.62
N GLN A 248 -17.60 -33.05 -40.77
CA GLN A 248 -17.77 -32.29 -39.52
C GLN A 248 -18.54 -33.02 -38.42
N THR A 249 -18.77 -34.33 -38.56
CA THR A 249 -19.31 -35.14 -37.46
C THR A 249 -18.25 -35.38 -36.38
N LEU A 250 -18.68 -35.36 -35.12
CA LEU A 250 -17.82 -35.60 -33.98
C LEU A 250 -17.84 -37.08 -33.59
N HIS A 251 -16.65 -37.64 -33.38
CA HIS A 251 -16.42 -38.97 -32.85
C HIS A 251 -15.53 -38.86 -31.62
N TYR A 252 -15.57 -39.87 -30.76
CA TYR A 252 -14.66 -39.96 -29.62
C TYR A 252 -13.86 -41.27 -29.68
N ALA A 253 -12.66 -41.23 -29.10
CA ALA A 253 -11.87 -42.40 -28.77
C ALA A 253 -11.30 -42.22 -27.36
N ALA A 254 -11.49 -43.21 -26.50
CA ALA A 254 -10.95 -43.20 -25.15
C ALA A 254 -10.12 -44.46 -24.92
N ASN A 255 -8.91 -44.28 -24.39
CA ASN A 255 -8.00 -45.35 -24.05
C ASN A 255 -7.69 -45.27 -22.55
N SER A 256 -7.68 -46.41 -21.87
CA SER A 256 -7.22 -46.50 -20.49
C SER A 256 -6.75 -47.92 -20.17
N SER A 257 -6.26 -48.13 -18.95
CA SER A 257 -5.95 -49.47 -18.44
C SER A 257 -7.15 -50.42 -18.45
N ASN A 258 -8.37 -49.89 -18.50
CA ASN A 258 -9.61 -50.68 -18.55
C ASN A 258 -10.05 -51.03 -19.99
N GLY A 259 -9.34 -50.54 -21.00
CA GLY A 259 -9.57 -50.86 -22.40
C GLY A 259 -9.75 -49.63 -23.29
N PHE A 260 -10.10 -49.90 -24.54
CA PHE A 260 -10.31 -48.89 -25.58
C PHE A 260 -11.77 -48.88 -26.02
N VAL A 261 -12.37 -47.69 -26.10
CA VAL A 261 -13.72 -47.46 -26.60
C VAL A 261 -13.75 -46.30 -27.58
N SER A 262 -14.50 -46.42 -28.67
CA SER A 262 -14.70 -45.33 -29.63
C SER A 262 -16.11 -45.35 -30.21
N GLY A 263 -16.58 -44.20 -30.69
CA GLY A 263 -17.94 -44.07 -31.23
C GLY A 263 -18.31 -42.65 -31.64
N LEU A 264 -19.56 -42.46 -32.04
CA LEU A 264 -20.10 -41.14 -32.36
C LEU A 264 -20.26 -40.31 -31.08
N PHE A 265 -19.88 -39.04 -31.14
CA PHE A 265 -19.97 -38.11 -30.01
C PHE A 265 -21.01 -37.03 -30.29
N THR A 266 -22.14 -37.10 -29.60
CA THR A 266 -23.26 -36.16 -29.73
C THR A 266 -23.53 -35.49 -28.38
N ALA A 267 -24.36 -34.44 -28.35
CA ALA A 267 -24.70 -33.72 -27.12
C ALA A 267 -25.32 -34.62 -26.03
N ASP A 268 -26.01 -35.70 -26.42
CA ASP A 268 -26.62 -36.67 -25.49
C ASP A 268 -25.65 -37.80 -25.08
N THR A 269 -24.45 -37.84 -25.66
CA THR A 269 -23.47 -38.89 -25.39
C THR A 269 -22.72 -38.60 -24.10
N ILE A 270 -22.78 -39.52 -23.15
CA ILE A 270 -21.95 -39.53 -21.94
C ILE A 270 -20.97 -40.68 -22.07
N VAL A 271 -19.68 -40.38 -22.00
CA VAL A 271 -18.61 -41.38 -22.12
C VAL A 271 -17.90 -41.56 -20.78
N GLU A 272 -17.75 -42.80 -20.37
CA GLU A 272 -16.87 -43.21 -19.27
C GLU A 272 -15.55 -43.69 -19.90
N PRO A 273 -14.48 -42.87 -19.85
CA PRO A 273 -13.25 -43.21 -20.54
C PRO A 273 -12.42 -44.29 -19.82
N GLY A 274 -12.88 -44.72 -18.64
CA GLY A 274 -12.31 -45.84 -17.89
C GLY A 274 -11.11 -45.47 -17.01
N TRP A 275 -10.76 -44.19 -16.88
CA TRP A 275 -9.80 -43.69 -15.91
C TRP A 275 -10.51 -42.88 -14.83
N ALA A 276 -10.21 -43.21 -13.57
CA ALA A 276 -10.97 -42.75 -12.41
C ALA A 276 -12.50 -43.01 -12.56
N ASP A 277 -13.32 -42.09 -12.09
CA ASP A 277 -14.80 -42.11 -12.13
C ASP A 277 -15.36 -40.98 -13.02
N PHE A 278 -14.56 -40.52 -13.99
CA PHE A 278 -14.96 -39.42 -14.86
C PHE A 278 -16.09 -39.83 -15.81
N ARG A 279 -17.03 -38.91 -16.00
CA ARG A 279 -18.03 -38.93 -17.08
C ARG A 279 -17.82 -37.69 -17.93
N ILE A 280 -17.59 -37.89 -19.22
CA ILE A 280 -17.31 -36.81 -20.18
C ILE A 280 -18.51 -36.62 -21.11
N SER A 281 -18.97 -35.39 -21.25
CA SER A 281 -20.05 -35.00 -22.17
C SER A 281 -19.69 -33.75 -22.97
N LEU A 282 -20.33 -33.60 -24.13
CA LEU A 282 -20.17 -32.43 -25.00
C LEU A 282 -21.15 -31.32 -24.57
N LEU A 283 -20.62 -30.15 -24.22
CA LEU A 283 -21.42 -28.95 -23.98
C LEU A 283 -21.66 -28.16 -25.26
N GLU A 284 -20.61 -27.96 -26.07
CA GLU A 284 -20.66 -27.09 -27.23
C GLU A 284 -19.66 -27.52 -28.29
N PHE A 285 -20.01 -27.34 -29.57
CA PHE A 285 -19.13 -27.48 -30.72
C PHE A 285 -19.11 -26.18 -31.52
N VAL A 286 -17.91 -25.64 -31.75
CA VAL A 286 -17.67 -24.36 -32.42
C VAL A 286 -16.82 -24.62 -33.66
N PRO A 287 -17.40 -24.64 -34.88
CA PRO A 287 -16.67 -25.03 -36.10
C PRO A 287 -15.63 -23.99 -36.55
N HIS A 288 -15.90 -22.70 -36.39
CA HIS A 288 -14.98 -21.61 -36.71
C HIS A 288 -14.53 -20.92 -35.43
N ALA A 289 -13.81 -21.66 -34.58
CA ALA A 289 -13.43 -21.22 -33.26
C ALA A 289 -12.35 -20.13 -33.32
N GLN A 290 -12.68 -18.97 -32.79
CA GLN A 290 -11.74 -17.91 -32.47
C GLN A 290 -11.61 -17.80 -30.95
N ILE A 291 -10.37 -17.87 -30.45
CA ILE A 291 -10.10 -17.75 -29.02
C ILE A 291 -10.47 -16.36 -28.52
N GLN A 292 -11.29 -16.31 -27.47
CA GLN A 292 -11.66 -15.11 -26.75
C GLN A 292 -11.15 -15.24 -25.32
N ARG A 293 -10.36 -14.25 -24.88
CA ARG A 293 -9.86 -14.18 -23.50
C ARG A 293 -10.67 -13.12 -22.78
N GLU A 294 -11.40 -13.52 -21.75
CA GLU A 294 -12.21 -12.62 -20.95
C GLU A 294 -11.71 -12.61 -19.52
N VAL A 295 -11.66 -11.42 -18.93
CA VAL A 295 -11.43 -11.27 -17.50
C VAL A 295 -12.80 -11.29 -16.83
N VAL A 296 -13.01 -12.27 -15.95
CA VAL A 296 -14.30 -12.48 -15.28
C VAL A 296 -14.08 -12.49 -13.77
N PRO A 297 -14.80 -11.66 -13.01
CA PRO A 297 -14.85 -11.75 -11.55
C PRO A 297 -15.32 -13.12 -11.10
N VAL A 298 -14.63 -13.73 -10.14
CA VAL A 298 -15.04 -15.01 -9.57
C VAL A 298 -15.01 -14.97 -8.04
N PRO A 299 -15.89 -15.71 -7.36
CA PRO A 299 -15.80 -15.84 -5.91
C PRO A 299 -14.43 -16.41 -5.49
N PRO A 300 -13.87 -16.00 -4.33
CA PRO A 300 -12.58 -16.50 -3.82
C PRO A 300 -12.50 -18.03 -3.68
N SER A 301 -13.65 -18.71 -3.58
CA SER A 301 -13.73 -20.17 -3.51
C SER A 301 -13.39 -20.90 -4.82
N VAL A 302 -13.43 -20.20 -5.96
CA VAL A 302 -13.18 -20.77 -7.30
C VAL A 302 -11.69 -20.69 -7.66
N GLY A 303 -10.99 -19.68 -7.16
CA GLY A 303 -9.56 -19.48 -7.38
C GLY A 303 -9.09 -18.11 -6.90
N GLU A 304 -7.77 -17.97 -6.81
CA GLU A 304 -7.08 -16.70 -6.53
C GLU A 304 -6.86 -15.97 -7.87
N GLY A 305 -7.50 -14.81 -8.01
CA GLY A 305 -7.45 -13.94 -9.17
C GLY A 305 -6.64 -12.68 -8.92
N ASN A 306 -6.59 -11.81 -9.93
CA ASN A 306 -5.99 -10.49 -9.83
C ASN A 306 -7.09 -9.43 -9.83
N PRO A 307 -6.80 -8.22 -9.30
CA PRO A 307 -7.75 -7.12 -9.40
C PRO A 307 -8.09 -6.78 -10.86
N ALA A 308 -9.31 -6.33 -11.09
CA ALA A 308 -9.75 -5.84 -12.38
C ALA A 308 -10.72 -4.68 -12.26
N LEU A 309 -10.75 -3.83 -13.28
CA LEU A 309 -11.59 -2.64 -13.36
C LEU A 309 -12.54 -2.73 -14.56
N LEU A 310 -13.85 -2.71 -14.32
CA LEU A 310 -14.85 -2.67 -15.38
C LEU A 310 -15.01 -1.24 -15.88
N VAL A 311 -14.77 -1.06 -17.17
CA VAL A 311 -14.93 0.22 -17.85
C VAL A 311 -15.97 0.14 -18.95
N GLU A 312 -16.58 1.29 -19.26
CA GLU A 312 -17.52 1.45 -20.37
C GLU A 312 -17.13 2.66 -21.22
N THR A 313 -17.03 2.45 -22.53
CA THR A 313 -16.76 3.51 -23.51
C THR A 313 -18.00 4.38 -23.74
N ALA A 314 -17.82 5.55 -24.38
CA ALA A 314 -18.94 6.38 -24.80
C ALA A 314 -19.92 5.65 -25.75
N SER A 315 -19.44 4.67 -26.53
CA SER A 315 -20.26 3.82 -27.39
C SER A 315 -21.03 2.73 -26.64
N GLY A 316 -20.82 2.55 -25.34
CA GLY A 316 -21.45 1.51 -24.52
C GLY A 316 -20.71 0.17 -24.53
N THR A 317 -19.51 0.09 -25.10
CA THR A 317 -18.68 -1.11 -25.05
C THR A 317 -18.13 -1.29 -23.64
N LYS A 318 -18.35 -2.46 -23.03
CA LYS A 318 -17.83 -2.79 -21.70
C LYS A 318 -16.63 -3.70 -21.79
N ALA A 319 -15.62 -3.45 -20.97
CA ALA A 319 -14.43 -4.29 -20.89
C ALA A 319 -13.88 -4.32 -19.46
N TRP A 320 -13.42 -5.48 -19.01
CA TRP A 320 -12.66 -5.62 -17.77
C TRP A 320 -11.19 -5.38 -18.07
N LEU A 321 -10.58 -4.45 -17.33
CA LEU A 321 -9.16 -4.15 -17.37
C LEU A 321 -8.44 -4.95 -16.28
N PRO A 322 -7.65 -5.98 -16.62
CA PRO A 322 -6.83 -6.70 -15.66
C PRO A 322 -5.73 -5.80 -15.10
N TYR A 323 -5.38 -5.99 -13.82
CA TYR A 323 -4.33 -5.20 -13.17
C TYR A 323 -2.96 -5.39 -13.83
N GLY A 324 -2.32 -4.28 -14.18
CA GLY A 324 -0.97 -4.23 -14.75
C GLY A 324 -0.88 -4.54 -16.24
N GLU A 325 -2.01 -4.76 -16.92
CA GLU A 325 -2.02 -5.17 -18.33
C GLU A 325 -2.88 -4.24 -19.20
N PRO A 326 -2.34 -3.75 -20.34
CA PRO A 326 -3.12 -2.95 -21.27
C PRO A 326 -4.12 -3.84 -22.03
N THR A 327 -5.35 -3.33 -22.17
CA THR A 327 -6.46 -3.99 -22.86
C THR A 327 -6.95 -3.12 -24.01
N ALA A 328 -7.08 -3.69 -25.20
CA ALA A 328 -7.71 -3.04 -26.33
C ALA A 328 -9.24 -3.03 -26.14
N ILE A 329 -9.87 -1.88 -26.35
CA ILE A 329 -11.32 -1.72 -26.27
C ILE A 329 -11.80 -1.10 -27.59
N ALA A 330 -12.79 -1.74 -28.21
CA ALA A 330 -13.45 -1.19 -29.37
C ALA A 330 -14.34 0.01 -28.98
N ASN A 331 -14.08 1.15 -29.59
CA ASN A 331 -14.84 2.38 -29.43
C ASN A 331 -15.50 2.75 -30.76
N ALA A 332 -16.82 2.57 -30.86
CA ALA A 332 -17.55 2.94 -32.06
C ALA A 332 -17.77 4.46 -32.10
N VAL A 333 -17.16 5.14 -33.06
CA VAL A 333 -17.28 6.58 -33.26
C VAL A 333 -18.18 6.84 -34.46
N THR A 334 -19.29 7.55 -34.24
CA THR A 334 -20.15 8.01 -35.33
C THR A 334 -19.55 9.28 -35.92
N SER A 335 -18.94 9.19 -37.10
CA SER A 335 -18.40 10.33 -37.82
C SER A 335 -19.36 10.78 -38.94
N ASN A 336 -19.17 11.99 -39.47
CA ASN A 336 -19.93 12.48 -40.62
C ASN A 336 -19.70 11.65 -41.90
N ALA A 337 -18.70 10.75 -41.91
CA ALA A 337 -18.34 9.88 -43.03
C ALA A 337 -18.80 8.41 -42.86
N GLY A 338 -19.35 8.03 -41.71
CA GLY A 338 -19.81 6.67 -41.41
C GLY A 338 -19.60 6.26 -39.94
N ASN A 339 -19.96 5.02 -39.61
CA ASN A 339 -19.57 4.41 -38.33
C ASN A 339 -18.17 3.82 -38.50
N GLU A 340 -17.20 4.39 -37.80
CA GLU A 340 -15.84 3.85 -37.71
C GLU A 340 -15.63 3.27 -36.32
N THR A 341 -15.03 2.09 -36.24
CA THR A 341 -14.65 1.48 -34.97
C THR A 341 -13.17 1.74 -34.77
N GLU A 342 -12.84 2.59 -33.81
CA GLU A 342 -11.46 2.84 -33.40
C GLU A 342 -11.13 1.96 -32.18
N GLU A 343 -9.88 1.54 -32.06
CA GLU A 343 -9.40 0.83 -30.87
C GLU A 343 -8.67 1.81 -29.94
N ILE A 344 -9.07 1.81 -28.67
CA ILE A 344 -8.33 2.47 -27.60
C ILE A 344 -7.63 1.42 -26.75
N PHE A 345 -6.48 1.74 -26.17
CA PHE A 345 -5.84 0.87 -25.19
C PHE A 345 -5.98 1.49 -23.80
N ALA A 346 -6.54 0.73 -22.86
CA ALA A 346 -6.65 1.17 -21.47
C ALA A 346 -5.92 0.18 -20.55
N ALA A 347 -5.19 0.70 -19.56
CA ALA A 347 -4.48 -0.08 -18.57
C ALA A 347 -4.83 0.40 -17.16
N PHE A 348 -5.22 -0.54 -16.30
CA PHE A 348 -5.40 -0.31 -14.88
C PHE A 348 -4.17 -0.82 -14.14
N ALA A 349 -3.38 0.04 -13.53
CA ALA A 349 -2.04 -0.30 -13.04
C ALA A 349 -1.70 0.41 -11.72
N PRO A 350 -0.70 -0.07 -10.96
CA PRO A 350 -0.21 0.66 -9.80
C PRO A 350 0.37 2.02 -10.20
N LYS A 351 0.21 3.02 -9.33
CA LYS A 351 0.87 4.30 -9.55
C LYS A 351 2.38 4.16 -9.33
N MET A 352 3.15 4.42 -10.39
CA MET A 352 4.60 4.37 -10.38
C MET A 352 5.22 5.77 -10.36
N LEU A 353 6.28 5.95 -9.58
CA LEU A 353 7.07 7.18 -9.55
C LEU A 353 8.50 6.87 -9.96
N GLN A 354 9.01 7.64 -10.92
CA GLN A 354 10.39 7.59 -11.38
C GLN A 354 11.32 8.29 -10.39
N LEU A 355 12.37 7.59 -9.94
CA LEU A 355 13.44 8.12 -9.12
C LEU A 355 14.52 8.80 -9.98
N PRO A 356 15.26 9.78 -9.42
CA PRO A 356 16.37 10.43 -10.10
C PRO A 356 17.67 9.61 -10.11
N PHE A 357 17.64 8.38 -9.57
CA PHE A 357 18.76 7.44 -9.53
C PHE A 357 18.25 6.01 -9.75
N VAL A 358 19.16 5.11 -10.12
CA VAL A 358 18.88 3.68 -10.26
C VAL A 358 19.46 2.91 -9.08
N VAL A 359 18.78 1.84 -8.68
CA VAL A 359 19.21 0.95 -7.60
C VAL A 359 19.24 -0.48 -8.13
N LYS A 360 20.38 -1.15 -7.98
CA LYS A 360 20.54 -2.57 -8.28
C LYS A 360 20.72 -3.34 -6.98
N LEU A 361 20.09 -4.51 -6.87
CA LEU A 361 20.35 -5.44 -5.79
C LEU A 361 21.48 -6.37 -6.25
N GLU A 362 22.63 -6.27 -5.59
CA GLU A 362 23.77 -7.12 -5.88
C GLU A 362 23.63 -8.45 -5.14
N ASP A 363 23.21 -8.41 -3.88
CA ASP A 363 23.03 -9.60 -3.06
C ASP A 363 21.99 -9.39 -1.95
N PHE A 364 21.34 -10.47 -1.54
CA PHE A 364 20.39 -10.47 -0.42
C PHE A 364 20.76 -11.58 0.56
N ILE A 365 21.14 -11.16 1.78
CA ILE A 365 21.70 -12.03 2.81
C ILE A 365 20.69 -12.15 3.94
N VAL A 366 20.39 -13.39 4.35
CA VAL A 366 19.53 -13.70 5.49
C VAL A 366 20.33 -14.49 6.51
N ASP A 367 20.60 -13.87 7.65
CA ASP A 367 21.25 -14.49 8.80
C ASP A 367 20.21 -15.21 9.66
N ARG A 368 20.55 -16.40 10.15
CA ARG A 368 19.69 -17.21 11.02
C ARG A 368 20.30 -17.34 12.42
N ASN A 369 19.44 -17.51 13.42
CA ASN A 369 19.89 -17.73 14.79
C ASN A 369 20.56 -19.09 14.93
N GLU A 370 21.67 -19.14 15.68
CA GLU A 370 22.39 -20.38 15.92
C GLU A 370 21.46 -21.46 16.51
N GLY A 371 21.44 -22.64 15.89
CA GLY A 371 20.62 -23.78 16.34
C GLY A 371 19.14 -23.71 16.00
N THR A 372 18.66 -22.72 15.24
CA THR A 372 17.27 -22.66 14.75
C THR A 372 17.19 -22.16 13.31
N ASP A 373 16.11 -22.44 12.60
CA ASP A 373 15.84 -21.83 11.29
C ASP A 373 15.24 -20.43 11.38
N SER A 374 15.14 -19.85 12.57
CA SER A 374 14.57 -18.51 12.76
C SER A 374 15.50 -17.42 12.22
N VAL A 375 14.93 -16.43 11.55
CA VAL A 375 15.67 -15.33 10.93
C VAL A 375 16.13 -14.33 11.98
N ALA A 376 17.44 -14.07 12.02
CA ALA A 376 18.08 -13.12 12.92
C ALA A 376 18.16 -11.72 12.31
N MET A 377 18.56 -11.64 11.04
CA MET A 377 18.74 -10.39 10.29
C MET A 377 18.61 -10.65 8.80
N TRP A 378 18.17 -9.65 8.04
CA TRP A 378 18.32 -9.65 6.59
C TRP A 378 18.91 -8.34 6.09
N THR A 379 19.75 -8.44 5.06
CA THR A 379 20.55 -7.35 4.50
C THR A 379 20.47 -7.37 2.99
N SER A 380 20.14 -6.22 2.40
CA SER A 380 20.28 -5.99 0.96
C SER A 380 21.57 -5.25 0.69
N GLN A 381 22.44 -5.85 -0.11
CA GLN A 381 23.57 -5.17 -0.71
C GLN A 381 23.12 -4.54 -2.01
N ILE A 382 23.15 -3.21 -2.06
CA ILE A 382 22.65 -2.44 -3.20
C ILE A 382 23.73 -1.56 -3.78
N GLN A 383 23.68 -1.38 -5.09
CA GLN A 383 24.42 -0.37 -5.81
C GLN A 383 23.45 0.73 -6.24
N ILE A 384 23.73 1.96 -5.84
CA ILE A 384 22.95 3.14 -6.22
C ILE A 384 23.77 3.96 -7.20
N THR A 385 23.20 4.28 -8.36
CA THR A 385 23.89 5.05 -9.40
C THR A 385 23.05 6.24 -9.83
N ASN A 386 23.66 7.43 -9.86
CA ASN A 386 23.06 8.60 -10.49
C ASN A 386 23.35 8.55 -12.00
N PRO A 387 22.33 8.40 -12.87
CA PRO A 387 22.52 8.26 -14.32
C PRO A 387 23.02 9.55 -15.00
N PHE A 388 22.88 10.72 -14.35
CA PHE A 388 23.31 12.00 -14.90
C PHE A 388 24.78 12.32 -14.60
N THR A 389 25.27 11.93 -13.42
CA THR A 389 26.68 12.16 -13.01
C THR A 389 27.57 10.95 -13.24
N GLY A 390 26.98 9.75 -13.35
CA GLY A 390 27.71 8.47 -13.37
C GLY A 390 28.27 8.06 -12.00
N GLU A 391 27.97 8.81 -10.94
CA GLU A 391 28.40 8.47 -9.58
C GLU A 391 27.68 7.20 -9.11
N SER A 392 28.45 6.20 -8.70
CA SER A 392 27.93 4.94 -8.15
C SER A 392 28.41 4.76 -6.71
N SER A 393 27.53 4.25 -5.86
CA SER A 393 27.80 4.01 -4.45
C SER A 393 27.21 2.67 -4.00
N ASP A 394 28.07 1.80 -3.52
CA ASP A 394 27.66 0.53 -2.92
C ASP A 394 27.24 0.77 -1.46
N ARG A 395 26.08 0.25 -1.07
CA ARG A 395 25.44 0.44 0.23
C ARG A 395 24.90 -0.88 0.75
N ARG A 396 24.76 -0.97 2.07
CA ARG A 396 24.05 -2.06 2.74
C ARG A 396 22.85 -1.48 3.46
N VAL A 397 21.69 -2.11 3.29
CA VAL A 397 20.45 -1.74 3.97
C VAL A 397 19.96 -2.97 4.71
N TRP A 398 19.89 -2.91 6.04
CA TRP A 398 19.44 -4.02 6.88
C TRP A 398 18.43 -3.54 7.91
N MET A 399 17.90 -4.46 8.71
CA MET A 399 16.87 -4.18 9.70
C MET A 399 17.26 -3.01 10.61
N ASN A 400 16.37 -2.02 10.70
CA ASN A 400 16.53 -0.78 11.47
C ASN A 400 17.72 0.11 11.07
N HIS A 401 18.37 -0.17 9.94
CA HIS A 401 19.55 0.56 9.47
C HIS A 401 19.35 1.01 8.01
N PRO A 402 18.65 2.15 7.83
CA PRO A 402 18.44 2.75 6.52
C PRO A 402 19.70 3.43 5.98
N THR A 403 19.72 3.68 4.67
CA THR A 403 20.72 4.52 4.00
C THR A 403 20.07 5.75 3.39
N TRP A 404 20.87 6.76 3.07
CA TRP A 404 20.43 8.00 2.43
C TRP A 404 21.21 8.27 1.15
N PHE A 405 20.51 8.74 0.12
CA PHE A 405 21.08 9.17 -1.15
C PHE A 405 20.28 10.34 -1.73
N GLU A 406 20.93 11.48 -1.99
CA GLU A 406 20.29 12.68 -2.58
C GLU A 406 18.98 13.14 -1.89
N GLY A 407 18.92 13.04 -0.56
CA GLY A 407 17.74 13.41 0.24
C GLY A 407 16.63 12.35 0.27
N TRP A 408 16.84 11.19 -0.37
CA TRP A 408 15.98 10.02 -0.25
C TRP A 408 16.52 9.07 0.82
N LYS A 409 15.62 8.54 1.63
CA LYS A 409 15.88 7.49 2.62
C LYS A 409 15.44 6.15 2.03
N LEU A 410 16.31 5.16 2.08
CA LEU A 410 16.02 3.78 1.67
C LEU A 410 16.11 2.89 2.91
N ALA A 411 15.06 2.15 3.21
CA ALA A 411 14.96 1.26 4.37
C ALA A 411 14.46 -0.12 3.94
N GLN A 412 14.79 -1.16 4.71
CA GLN A 412 14.19 -2.48 4.51
C GLN A 412 12.69 -2.43 4.77
N ALA A 413 11.89 -3.04 3.88
CA ALA A 413 10.45 -3.12 4.03
C ALA A 413 9.95 -4.56 4.13
N SER A 414 10.31 -5.39 3.15
CA SER A 414 9.90 -6.81 3.10
C SER A 414 10.81 -7.62 2.19
N TRP A 415 10.68 -8.94 2.27
CA TRP A 415 11.40 -9.90 1.43
C TRP A 415 10.55 -11.17 1.27
N ASN A 416 10.94 -12.06 0.35
CA ASN A 416 10.21 -13.31 0.08
C ASN A 416 10.95 -14.51 0.69
N PRO A 417 10.39 -15.20 1.71
CA PRO A 417 10.97 -16.41 2.28
C PRO A 417 11.21 -17.57 1.30
N GLY A 418 10.41 -17.65 0.24
CA GLY A 418 10.55 -18.67 -0.81
C GLY A 418 11.57 -18.30 -1.90
N ASP A 419 11.99 -17.04 -1.99
CA ASP A 419 12.93 -16.56 -3.00
C ASP A 419 13.91 -15.53 -2.44
N LEU A 420 15.11 -16.01 -2.08
CA LEU A 420 16.20 -15.19 -1.56
C LEU A 420 16.83 -14.25 -2.61
N ARG A 421 16.31 -14.20 -3.83
CA ARG A 421 16.73 -13.22 -4.83
C ARG A 421 15.97 -11.92 -4.72
N GLN A 422 14.93 -11.84 -3.89
CA GLN A 422 14.01 -10.69 -3.84
C GLN A 422 14.14 -9.91 -2.54
N SER A 423 14.17 -8.58 -2.68
CA SER A 423 14.05 -7.66 -1.56
C SER A 423 13.23 -6.45 -1.96
N THR A 424 12.40 -5.95 -1.06
CA THR A 424 11.66 -4.71 -1.25
C THR A 424 12.17 -3.66 -0.27
N LEU A 425 12.61 -2.53 -0.81
CA LEU A 425 13.02 -1.38 -0.04
C LEU A 425 11.90 -0.34 0.01
N GLN A 426 11.67 0.25 1.19
CA GLN A 426 10.84 1.43 1.33
C GLN A 426 11.70 2.65 1.01
N VAL A 427 11.23 3.46 0.06
CA VAL A 427 11.90 4.67 -0.39
C VAL A 427 11.04 5.86 0.05
N LYS A 428 11.64 6.77 0.83
CA LYS A 428 10.95 7.93 1.39
C LYS A 428 11.74 9.20 1.14
N ARG A 429 11.06 10.30 0.79
CA ARG A 429 11.63 11.63 0.76
C ARG A 429 10.68 12.64 1.38
N GLU A 430 11.23 13.50 2.22
CA GLU A 430 10.52 14.63 2.80
C GLU A 430 11.32 15.91 2.49
N PRO A 431 10.67 17.06 2.30
CA PRO A 431 11.40 18.31 2.18
C PRO A 431 12.21 18.58 3.44
N ALA A 432 13.50 18.92 3.30
CA ALA A 432 14.41 19.09 4.44
C ALA A 432 13.91 20.13 5.46
N TRP A 433 13.19 21.16 5.01
CA TRP A 433 12.59 22.16 5.90
C TRP A 433 11.45 21.59 6.77
N VAL A 434 10.73 20.57 6.30
CA VAL A 434 9.69 19.87 7.09
C VAL A 434 10.34 19.05 8.19
N THR A 435 11.43 18.33 7.87
CA THR A 435 12.22 17.62 8.88
C THR A 435 12.81 18.61 9.90
N ALA A 436 13.37 19.73 9.45
CA ALA A 436 13.84 20.77 10.37
C ALA A 436 12.72 21.31 11.27
N LEU A 437 11.50 21.47 10.73
CA LEU A 437 10.33 21.93 11.48
C LEU A 437 9.95 20.95 12.61
N THR A 438 9.93 19.63 12.35
CA THR A 438 9.58 18.63 13.37
C THR A 438 10.66 18.52 14.44
N TRP A 439 11.94 18.62 14.08
CA TRP A 439 13.05 18.67 15.02
C TRP A 439 13.00 19.93 15.89
N PHE A 440 12.72 21.09 15.29
CA PHE A 440 12.55 22.34 15.99
C PHE A 440 11.37 22.29 16.98
N GLY A 441 10.21 21.78 16.55
CA GLY A 441 9.05 21.58 17.41
C GLY A 441 9.36 20.67 18.60
N SER A 442 10.07 19.55 18.37
CA SER A 442 10.51 18.63 19.43
C SER A 442 11.45 19.32 20.43
N ALA A 443 12.42 20.08 19.94
CA ALA A 443 13.34 20.86 20.78
C ALA A 443 12.59 21.89 21.63
N LEU A 444 11.60 22.60 21.06
CA LEU A 444 10.76 23.54 21.81
C LEU A 444 9.95 22.87 22.92
N VAL A 445 9.43 21.66 22.69
CA VAL A 445 8.73 20.89 23.73
C VAL A 445 9.68 20.56 24.87
N VAL A 446 10.86 20.01 24.58
CA VAL A 446 11.87 19.64 25.59
C VAL A 446 12.34 20.86 26.37
N VAL A 447 12.73 21.94 25.67
CA VAL A 447 13.16 23.19 26.30
C VAL A 447 12.02 23.82 27.10
N GLY A 448 10.79 23.82 26.58
CA GLY A 448 9.62 24.35 27.27
C GLY A 448 9.36 23.64 28.60
N ILE A 449 9.39 22.30 28.60
CA ILE A 449 9.26 21.48 29.81
C ILE A 449 10.41 21.79 30.78
N GLY A 450 11.65 21.84 30.28
CA GLY A 450 12.82 22.18 31.09
C GLY A 450 12.70 23.56 31.78
N VAL A 451 12.33 24.59 31.02
CA VAL A 451 12.11 25.95 31.53
C VAL A 451 10.95 25.99 32.53
N MET A 452 9.89 25.20 32.30
CA MET A 452 8.73 25.14 33.18
C MET A 452 9.07 24.60 34.57
N PHE A 453 9.85 23.51 34.65
CA PHE A 453 10.20 22.87 35.92
C PHE A 453 11.46 23.44 36.57
N TYR A 454 12.51 23.74 35.79
CA TYR A 454 13.83 24.11 36.30
C TYR A 454 14.17 25.60 36.10
N GLY A 455 13.37 26.36 35.36
CA GLY A 455 13.73 27.75 35.06
C GLY A 455 13.80 28.66 36.29
N ARG A 456 13.01 28.38 37.35
CA ARG A 456 13.11 29.15 38.62
C ARG A 456 14.42 28.89 39.35
N SER A 457 14.85 27.63 39.47
CA SER A 457 16.09 27.29 40.17
C SER A 457 17.32 27.81 39.42
N VAL A 458 17.30 27.79 38.09
CA VAL A 458 18.38 28.37 37.26
C VAL A 458 18.45 29.89 37.40
N ILE A 459 17.31 30.59 37.40
CA ILE A 459 17.30 32.06 37.60
C ILE A 459 17.83 32.43 38.99
N GLN A 460 17.46 31.66 40.02
CA GLN A 460 17.93 31.85 41.39
C GLN A 460 19.44 31.59 41.51
N SER A 461 19.97 30.50 40.95
CA SER A 461 21.41 30.19 41.04
C SER A 461 22.28 31.21 40.31
N VAL A 462 21.86 31.67 39.13
CA VAL A 462 22.57 32.71 38.37
C VAL A 462 22.50 34.07 39.09
N GLY A 463 21.36 34.42 39.67
CA GLY A 463 21.20 35.63 40.49
C GLY A 463 22.13 35.64 41.70
N SER A 464 22.17 34.54 42.44
CA SER A 464 23.06 34.37 43.60
C SER A 464 24.54 34.42 43.20
N SER A 465 24.92 33.85 42.05
CA SER A 465 26.31 33.90 41.57
C SER A 465 26.77 35.31 41.18
N LYS A 466 25.91 36.11 40.52
CA LYS A 466 26.20 37.50 40.18
C LYS A 466 26.24 38.40 41.41
N LEU A 467 25.38 38.14 42.39
CA LEU A 467 25.41 38.83 43.68
C LEU A 467 26.70 38.51 44.45
N ALA A 468 27.10 37.24 44.52
CA ALA A 468 28.36 36.82 45.14
C ALA A 468 29.57 37.45 44.44
N GLN A 469 29.55 37.56 43.11
CA GLN A 469 30.59 38.21 42.32
C GLN A 469 30.60 39.75 42.49
N ALA A 470 29.44 40.39 42.65
CA ALA A 470 29.33 41.81 42.94
C ALA A 470 29.82 42.14 44.36
N LEU A 471 29.46 41.31 45.35
CA LEU A 471 29.90 41.46 46.74
C LEU A 471 31.41 41.24 46.90
N SER A 472 32.00 40.29 46.16
CA SER A 472 33.46 40.09 46.17
C SER A 472 34.24 41.21 45.48
N SER A 473 33.61 41.94 44.54
CA SER A 473 34.24 43.08 43.87
C SER A 473 34.18 44.39 44.68
N ASN A 474 33.39 44.44 45.76
CA ASN A 474 33.12 45.65 46.54
C ASN A 474 33.69 45.60 47.97
N SER A 475 34.60 44.65 48.25
CA SER A 475 35.09 44.34 49.60
C SER A 475 36.03 45.38 50.24
N ASP A 476 36.27 46.53 49.60
CA ASP A 476 37.12 47.62 50.14
C ASP A 476 36.33 48.84 50.65
N ALA A 477 35.00 48.83 50.60
CA ALA A 477 34.18 49.89 51.19
C ALA A 477 33.57 49.42 52.52
N THR A 478 33.84 50.17 53.60
CA THR A 478 33.16 50.02 54.89
C THR A 478 31.68 50.36 54.74
N ILE A 479 30.85 49.36 54.53
CA ILE A 479 29.40 49.52 54.41
C ILE A 479 28.75 49.41 55.80
N ASP A 480 27.87 50.35 56.11
CA ASP A 480 27.09 50.39 57.35
C ASP A 480 26.16 49.16 57.42
N PRO A 481 26.25 48.32 58.48
CA PRO A 481 25.45 47.10 58.62
C PRO A 481 23.93 47.36 58.59
N THR A 482 23.49 48.58 58.90
CA THR A 482 22.08 48.98 58.87
C THR A 482 21.55 49.10 57.43
N GLU A 483 22.39 49.53 56.49
CA GLU A 483 22.07 49.66 55.07
C GLU A 483 22.04 48.29 54.38
N LEU A 484 22.92 47.38 54.81
CA LEU A 484 22.97 45.98 54.42
C LEU A 484 21.72 45.21 54.84
N ALA A 485 21.24 45.44 56.07
CA ALA A 485 19.98 44.88 56.55
C ALA A 485 18.76 45.41 55.77
N GLN A 486 18.75 46.70 55.41
CA GLN A 486 17.67 47.29 54.61
C GLN A 486 17.66 46.79 53.16
N GLN A 487 18.82 46.62 52.53
CA GLN A 487 18.90 46.06 51.17
C GLN A 487 18.53 44.58 51.13
N ALA A 488 18.96 43.78 52.12
CA ALA A 488 18.55 42.38 52.23
C ALA A 488 17.04 42.24 52.47
N THR A 489 16.46 43.11 53.30
CA THR A 489 15.00 43.12 53.58
C THR A 489 14.19 43.60 52.36
N ALA A 490 14.69 44.57 51.60
CA ALA A 490 14.06 45.06 50.37
C ALA A 490 14.06 44.00 49.25
N ILE A 491 15.11 43.17 49.17
CA ILE A 491 15.21 42.07 48.20
C ILE A 491 14.33 40.88 48.62
N ALA A 492 14.26 40.55 49.92
CA ALA A 492 13.33 39.55 50.44
C ALA A 492 11.85 39.96 50.23
N ALA A 493 11.52 41.23 50.45
CA ALA A 493 10.18 41.77 50.20
C ALA A 493 9.77 41.77 48.71
N ASN A 494 10.74 41.74 47.79
CA ASN A 494 10.49 41.61 46.35
C ASN A 494 10.42 40.15 45.86
N SER A 495 10.92 39.21 46.67
CA SER A 495 10.82 37.76 46.47
C SER A 495 9.47 37.20 46.96
N ASP A 496 8.93 37.74 48.05
CA ASP A 496 7.72 37.22 48.72
C ASP A 496 6.42 37.94 48.35
N LYS A 497 6.09 37.91 47.06
CA LYS A 497 4.68 38.02 46.60
C LYS A 497 4.21 36.72 45.95
N ASN A 498 4.38 35.59 46.65
CA ASN A 498 3.49 34.42 46.60
C ASN A 498 4.06 33.25 47.41
N SER A 499 3.93 33.31 48.74
CA SER A 499 3.61 32.15 49.60
C SER A 499 3.81 32.54 51.07
N THR A 500 2.71 32.62 51.80
CA THR A 500 2.68 32.58 53.27
C THR A 500 3.01 31.16 53.69
N GLU A 501 4.18 30.93 54.29
CA GLU A 501 4.46 29.90 55.32
C GLU A 501 5.97 29.88 55.59
N VAL A 502 6.32 29.53 56.83
CA VAL A 502 7.67 29.40 57.42
C VAL A 502 8.14 30.62 58.23
N ILE A 503 7.49 30.85 59.38
CA ILE A 503 8.17 31.33 60.59
C ILE A 503 7.61 30.53 61.77
N GLU A 504 8.22 29.39 62.09
CA GLU A 504 8.17 28.80 63.43
C GLU A 504 9.30 27.76 63.59
N ALA A 505 10.54 28.22 63.80
CA ALA A 505 11.63 27.33 64.24
C ALA A 505 12.89 28.06 64.75
N ILE A 506 12.78 29.15 65.52
CA ILE A 506 13.94 29.64 66.30
C ILE A 506 13.43 30.23 67.62
N SER A 507 13.35 29.41 68.66
CA SER A 507 13.35 29.88 70.06
C SER A 507 14.68 29.44 70.68
N PRO A 508 15.48 30.36 71.25
CA PRO A 508 16.70 29.99 71.95
C PRO A 508 16.37 29.50 73.37
N GLU A 509 16.96 28.37 73.78
CA GLU A 509 17.12 28.02 75.20
C GLU A 509 17.99 29.08 75.91
N PRO A 510 17.68 29.45 77.17
CA PRO A 510 18.55 30.28 77.99
C PRO A 510 19.54 29.42 78.79
N GLU A 511 20.84 29.71 78.69
CA GLU A 511 21.86 29.19 79.60
C GLU A 511 21.84 29.94 80.95
N LEU A 512 21.63 29.14 82.02
CA LEU A 512 22.29 29.11 83.34
C LEU A 512 22.70 30.41 84.06
N THR A 513 22.09 30.62 85.24
CA THR A 513 22.76 30.69 86.56
C THR A 513 21.84 30.19 87.66
#